data_AF-A0AAD7NQ36-F1
#
_entry.id   AF-A0AAD7NQ36-F1
#
_cell.length_a   1.000
_cell.length_b   1.000
_cell.length_c   1.000
_cell.angle_alpha   90.00
_cell.angle_beta   90.00
_cell.angle_gamma   90.00
#
_symmetry.space_group_name_H-M   'P 1'
#
loop_
_entity.id
_entity.type
_entity.pdbx_description
1 polymer ?
#
loop_
_entity_poly.entity_id
_entity_poly.type
_entity_poly.pdbx_seq_one_letter_code
_entity_poly.pdbx_strand_id
1 'polypeptide(L)'
;MTVVQKYGLTLFLRVAVDVFPSKRRHEESSPSKVRVVGGPQREVYDQAKDMEAYHKEQAALARHKNTQLANENQYILAQLQTAQKLQAEQIALNKRLHEDLESSTRAIADMQRHEGQLEAQFIGDQAKLQAMVKTMLAQLLESQKLLMQQNNEVQQLSRLLDEKRDEAIQLRALNYLGKKKPQNKPPPRRGTRASLDPVRNSSTRTIEIPLDPIPMTGAPNVASNPKPKGKINPTPALADMFGTDVETLAELFGKFQGMLVPDDVVTVSVGKTMSKGTPRKNRNAIQPMDKELKKHINTVLRSAAYDKFNVRQVADFQMYNPAEADKVAACEEDCVDPPYDLFQWDFGPGYQASRWNQIMVEKVIDVALEDDGPDGLIAKAGVERDSLKKLMLRKLDSYRVEWKGFQPRFNEDLGRMETIQEARARGAQTFEQHQLAARSTSAKHRKFEDRVQTIIRTIGMKKDDGTANDIATWERLLKMVELLGEHGMSSEEEDHIEVNGRMVFIYTVKICIWHDPRVVEYLGLVDEQTDLFREDLPGRPRSSRFRNAHGSSNAPLGLPQALYNDEWLKKQKPAFVQKLRISKETFALFVAAPGRMRL
;
A
#
# COMPACT_ATOMS: atom_id res chain seq x y z
N MET A 1 -24.90 24.02 -32.80
CA MET A 1 -25.50 22.87 -33.52
C MET A 1 -26.95 23.21 -33.83
N THR A 2 -27.16 23.83 -34.97
CA THR A 2 -28.42 24.36 -35.46
C THR A 2 -28.49 23.87 -36.89
N VAL A 3 -29.31 22.85 -37.14
CA VAL A 3 -29.93 22.42 -38.42
C VAL A 3 -30.36 20.96 -38.20
N VAL A 4 -31.53 20.72 -37.60
CA VAL A 4 -32.45 19.61 -37.90
C VAL A 4 -33.81 19.99 -37.31
N GLN A 5 -34.52 20.90 -37.96
CA GLN A 5 -35.91 21.22 -37.62
C GLN A 5 -36.66 21.58 -38.91
N LYS A 6 -37.08 20.56 -39.64
CA LYS A 6 -38.14 20.63 -40.66
C LYS A 6 -38.46 19.20 -41.08
N TYR A 7 -39.76 18.93 -41.24
CA TYR A 7 -40.38 17.64 -41.59
C TYR A 7 -40.72 16.71 -40.42
N GLY A 8 -41.72 17.14 -39.63
CA GLY A 8 -42.61 16.25 -38.92
C GLY A 8 -44.05 16.54 -39.35
N LEU A 9 -44.48 15.98 -40.48
CA LEU A 9 -45.86 16.02 -40.94
C LEU A 9 -46.69 15.12 -40.00
N THR A 10 -47.48 15.71 -39.13
CA THR A 10 -48.43 14.99 -38.26
C THR A 10 -49.72 14.73 -39.04
N LEU A 11 -49.81 13.58 -39.71
CA LEU A 11 -51.04 13.11 -40.32
C LEU A 11 -51.88 12.40 -39.24
N PHE A 12 -52.84 13.11 -38.64
CA PHE A 12 -53.85 12.53 -37.76
C PHE A 12 -54.89 11.76 -38.60
N LEU A 13 -54.65 10.47 -38.85
CA LEU A 13 -55.68 9.55 -39.34
C LEU A 13 -56.45 9.01 -38.13
N ARG A 14 -57.53 9.72 -37.77
CA ARG A 14 -58.51 9.29 -36.80
C ARG A 14 -59.40 8.24 -37.48
N VAL A 15 -58.98 6.98 -37.46
CA VAL A 15 -59.86 5.85 -37.83
C VAL A 15 -60.83 5.64 -36.67
N ALA A 16 -62.01 6.24 -36.79
CA ALA A 16 -63.14 5.90 -35.94
C ALA A 16 -63.55 4.46 -36.25
N VAL A 17 -63.15 3.53 -35.38
CA VAL A 17 -63.73 2.19 -35.34
C VAL A 17 -65.11 2.36 -34.70
N ASP A 18 -66.13 2.50 -35.54
CA ASP A 18 -67.53 2.39 -35.11
C ASP A 18 -67.72 1.02 -34.48
N VAL A 19 -67.80 1.02 -33.15
CA VAL A 19 -68.22 -0.13 -32.34
C VAL A 19 -69.69 -0.34 -32.63
N PHE A 20 -69.98 -1.17 -33.65
CA PHE A 20 -71.32 -1.70 -33.85
C PHE A 20 -71.72 -2.50 -32.60
N PRO A 21 -72.79 -2.14 -31.90
CA PRO A 21 -73.27 -2.92 -30.77
C PRO A 21 -73.73 -4.28 -31.30
N SER A 22 -72.99 -5.32 -30.90
CA SER A 22 -73.36 -6.71 -31.15
C SER A 22 -74.68 -7.01 -30.43
N LYS A 23 -75.79 -6.79 -31.14
CA LYS A 23 -77.09 -7.36 -30.79
C LYS A 23 -76.93 -8.88 -30.83
N ARG A 24 -76.70 -9.49 -29.66
CA ARG A 24 -76.91 -10.93 -29.44
C ARG A 24 -78.37 -11.26 -29.81
N ARG A 25 -78.59 -11.67 -31.05
CA ARG A 25 -79.77 -12.45 -31.40
C ARG A 25 -79.57 -13.84 -30.79
N HIS A 26 -80.37 -14.15 -29.78
CA HIS A 26 -80.64 -15.53 -29.41
C HIS A 26 -81.39 -16.15 -30.60
N GLU A 27 -80.66 -16.81 -31.51
CA GLU A 27 -81.27 -17.73 -32.45
C GLU A 27 -81.50 -19.04 -31.70
N GLU A 28 -82.78 -19.26 -31.35
CA GLU A 28 -83.30 -20.55 -30.95
C GLU A 28 -83.05 -21.55 -32.09
N SER A 29 -82.12 -22.45 -31.83
CA SER A 29 -81.79 -23.62 -32.65
C SER A 29 -83.03 -24.50 -32.81
N SER A 30 -83.82 -24.25 -33.86
CA SER A 30 -84.84 -25.17 -34.32
C SER A 30 -84.17 -26.41 -34.94
N PRO A 31 -84.60 -27.63 -34.57
CA PRO A 31 -83.99 -28.86 -35.07
C PRO A 31 -84.21 -28.97 -36.58
N SER A 32 -83.11 -28.83 -37.34
CA SER A 32 -83.13 -28.98 -38.80
C SER A 32 -83.50 -30.42 -39.16
N LYS A 33 -84.64 -30.58 -39.83
CA LYS A 33 -85.02 -31.83 -40.49
C LYS A 33 -83.94 -32.20 -41.51
N VAL A 34 -83.15 -33.22 -41.19
CA VAL A 34 -82.17 -33.82 -42.10
C VAL A 34 -82.91 -34.39 -43.31
N ARG A 35 -82.96 -33.63 -44.41
CA ARG A 35 -83.44 -34.12 -45.71
C ARG A 35 -82.26 -34.85 -46.37
N VAL A 36 -82.34 -36.18 -46.41
CA VAL A 36 -81.35 -37.00 -47.13
C VAL A 36 -81.56 -36.78 -48.62
N VAL A 37 -80.73 -35.93 -49.22
CA VAL A 37 -80.69 -35.76 -50.69
C VAL A 37 -79.75 -36.83 -51.24
N GLY A 38 -80.29 -37.80 -51.97
CA GLY A 38 -79.52 -38.80 -52.71
C GLY A 38 -79.41 -38.41 -54.19
N GLY A 39 -78.20 -38.51 -54.77
CA GLY A 39 -77.92 -38.23 -56.19
C GLY A 39 -76.96 -37.05 -56.42
N PRO A 40 -76.63 -36.71 -57.68
CA PRO A 40 -75.59 -35.72 -58.07
C PRO A 40 -75.77 -34.29 -57.50
N GLN A 41 -76.93 -33.95 -56.96
CA GLN A 41 -77.17 -32.69 -56.24
C GLN A 41 -76.50 -32.63 -54.86
N ARG A 42 -76.16 -33.78 -54.27
CA ARG A 42 -75.44 -33.86 -52.99
C ARG A 42 -73.99 -33.38 -53.13
N GLU A 43 -73.34 -33.69 -54.25
CA GLU A 43 -71.97 -33.25 -54.52
C GLU A 43 -71.85 -31.73 -54.64
N VAL A 44 -72.82 -31.07 -55.28
CA VAL A 44 -72.87 -29.60 -55.39
C VAL A 44 -73.09 -28.96 -54.01
N TYR A 45 -73.93 -29.57 -53.17
CA TYR A 45 -74.17 -29.10 -51.81
C TYR A 45 -72.94 -29.28 -50.91
N ASP A 46 -72.26 -30.42 -51.01
CA ASP A 46 -71.05 -30.70 -50.26
C ASP A 46 -69.91 -29.75 -50.69
N GLN A 47 -69.74 -29.49 -51.99
CA GLN A 47 -68.79 -28.48 -52.50
C GLN A 47 -69.10 -27.07 -52.01
N ALA A 48 -70.37 -26.65 -51.99
CA ALA A 48 -70.76 -25.33 -51.48
C ALA A 48 -70.48 -25.21 -49.97
N LYS A 49 -70.72 -26.28 -49.21
CA LYS A 49 -70.43 -26.33 -47.78
C LYS A 49 -68.92 -26.28 -47.50
N ASP A 50 -68.12 -26.97 -48.29
CA ASP A 50 -66.65 -26.95 -48.18
C ASP A 50 -66.08 -25.56 -48.53
N MET A 51 -66.61 -24.91 -49.57
CA MET A 51 -66.25 -23.52 -49.90
C MET A 51 -66.66 -22.53 -48.80
N GLU A 52 -67.85 -22.68 -48.21
CA GLU A 52 -68.28 -21.86 -47.07
C GLU A 52 -67.37 -22.07 -45.86
N ALA A 53 -67.00 -23.33 -45.56
CA ALA A 53 -66.07 -23.67 -44.49
C ALA A 53 -64.69 -23.03 -44.73
N TYR A 54 -64.16 -23.12 -45.95
CA TYR A 54 -62.90 -22.48 -46.35
C TYR A 54 -62.94 -20.96 -46.14
N HIS A 55 -64.00 -20.28 -46.58
CA HIS A 55 -64.13 -18.83 -46.40
C HIS A 55 -64.30 -18.44 -44.92
N LYS A 56 -65.00 -19.24 -44.12
CA LYS A 56 -65.09 -19.03 -42.66
C LYS A 56 -63.73 -19.17 -41.99
N GLU A 57 -62.94 -20.17 -42.38
CA GLU A 57 -61.58 -20.37 -41.89
C GLU A 57 -60.67 -19.19 -42.26
N GLN A 58 -60.70 -18.74 -43.52
CA GLN A 58 -59.95 -17.56 -43.97
C GLN A 58 -60.35 -16.28 -43.22
N ALA A 59 -61.65 -16.07 -42.97
CA ALA A 59 -62.12 -14.95 -42.18
C ALA A 59 -61.68 -15.04 -40.71
N ALA A 60 -61.67 -16.24 -40.12
CA ALA A 60 -61.16 -16.46 -38.77
C ALA A 60 -59.65 -16.19 -38.68
N LEU A 61 -58.86 -16.66 -39.66
CA LEU A 61 -57.42 -16.38 -39.77
C LEU A 61 -57.16 -14.87 -39.92
N ALA A 62 -57.93 -14.16 -40.75
CA ALA A 62 -57.80 -12.72 -40.92
C ALA A 62 -58.10 -11.96 -39.60
N ARG A 63 -59.14 -12.36 -38.85
CA ARG A 63 -59.45 -11.78 -37.53
C ARG A 63 -58.35 -12.04 -36.51
N HIS A 64 -57.82 -13.26 -36.48
CA HIS A 64 -56.70 -13.62 -35.61
C HIS A 64 -55.47 -12.76 -35.92
N LYS A 65 -55.10 -12.66 -37.21
CA LYS A 65 -53.98 -11.83 -37.67
C LYS A 65 -54.18 -10.34 -37.33
N ASN A 66 -55.38 -9.80 -37.51
CA ASN A 66 -55.68 -8.42 -37.14
C ASN A 66 -55.59 -8.19 -35.62
N THR A 67 -56.04 -9.15 -34.82
CA THR A 67 -55.92 -9.08 -33.35
C THR A 67 -54.46 -9.13 -32.92
N GLN A 68 -53.66 -9.99 -33.55
CA GLN A 68 -52.22 -10.07 -33.31
C GLN A 68 -51.51 -8.75 -33.65
N LEU A 69 -51.76 -8.19 -34.83
CA LEU A 69 -51.19 -6.89 -35.25
C LEU A 69 -51.64 -5.75 -34.33
N ALA A 70 -52.89 -5.76 -33.85
CA ALA A 70 -53.36 -4.78 -32.87
C ALA A 70 -52.59 -4.87 -31.55
N ASN A 71 -52.35 -6.09 -31.05
CA ASN A 71 -51.56 -6.31 -29.83
C ASN A 71 -50.09 -5.91 -30.02
N GLU A 72 -49.49 -6.24 -31.16
CA GLU A 72 -48.12 -5.83 -31.50
C GLU A 72 -47.99 -4.30 -31.58
N ASN A 73 -48.95 -3.62 -32.21
CA ASN A 73 -48.97 -2.15 -32.28
C ASN A 73 -49.14 -1.52 -30.89
N GLN A 74 -49.99 -2.07 -30.03
CA GLN A 74 -50.13 -1.60 -28.66
C GLN A 74 -48.83 -1.77 -27.86
N TYR A 75 -48.13 -2.89 -28.04
CA TYR A 75 -46.84 -3.14 -27.42
C TYR A 75 -45.77 -2.14 -27.88
N ILE A 76 -45.67 -1.88 -29.19
CA ILE A 76 -44.74 -0.89 -29.76
C ILE A 76 -45.03 0.52 -29.22
N LEU A 77 -46.31 0.91 -29.09
CA LEU A 77 -46.68 2.20 -28.52
C LEU A 77 -46.27 2.33 -27.05
N ALA A 78 -46.43 1.28 -26.24
CA ALA A 78 -45.99 1.27 -24.86
C ALA A 78 -44.45 1.37 -24.74
N GLN A 79 -43.71 0.69 -25.62
CA GLN A 79 -42.25 0.82 -25.69
C GLN A 79 -41.82 2.25 -26.07
N LEU A 80 -42.49 2.85 -27.06
CA LEU A 80 -42.20 4.21 -27.50
C LEU A 80 -42.46 5.25 -26.39
N GLN A 81 -43.55 5.10 -25.63
CA GLN A 81 -43.82 5.93 -24.46
C GLN A 81 -42.75 5.77 -23.36
N THR A 82 -42.30 4.54 -23.13
CA THR A 82 -41.22 4.27 -22.16
C THR A 82 -39.91 4.91 -22.60
N ALA A 83 -39.56 4.81 -23.89
CA ALA A 83 -38.37 5.45 -24.46
C ALA A 83 -38.43 6.98 -24.36
N GLN A 84 -39.60 7.58 -24.63
CA GLN A 84 -39.81 9.03 -24.46
C GLN A 84 -39.64 9.48 -23.01
N LYS A 85 -40.14 8.68 -22.04
CA LYS A 85 -39.97 8.97 -20.61
C LYS A 85 -38.49 8.92 -20.21
N LEU A 86 -37.77 7.89 -20.62
CA LEU A 86 -36.32 7.76 -20.36
C LEU A 86 -35.53 8.91 -21.00
N GLN A 87 -35.90 9.33 -22.20
CA GLN A 87 -35.28 10.48 -22.87
C GLN A 87 -35.52 11.78 -22.09
N ALA A 88 -36.73 12.00 -21.56
CA ALA A 88 -37.05 13.16 -20.74
C ALA A 88 -36.26 13.16 -19.41
N GLU A 89 -36.13 11.99 -18.76
CA GLU A 89 -35.31 11.82 -17.56
C GLU A 89 -33.83 12.10 -17.84
N GLN A 90 -33.30 11.65 -18.97
CA GLN A 90 -31.93 11.93 -19.38
C GLN A 90 -31.69 13.43 -19.62
N ILE A 91 -32.63 14.12 -20.27
CA ILE A 91 -32.57 15.57 -20.47
C ILE A 91 -32.58 16.30 -19.12
N ALA A 92 -33.42 15.89 -18.18
CA ALA A 92 -33.48 16.47 -16.85
C ALA A 92 -32.18 16.25 -16.05
N LEU A 93 -31.58 15.06 -16.14
CA LEU A 93 -30.31 14.75 -15.50
C LEU A 93 -29.17 15.59 -16.08
N ASN A 94 -29.08 15.70 -17.41
CA ASN A 94 -28.07 16.53 -18.07
C ASN A 94 -28.20 18.01 -17.68
N LYS A 95 -29.43 18.51 -17.52
CA LYS A 95 -29.68 19.87 -17.05
C LYS A 95 -29.14 20.08 -15.64
N ARG A 96 -29.40 19.16 -14.71
CA ARG A 96 -28.87 19.23 -13.33
C ARG A 96 -27.34 19.20 -13.30
N LEU A 97 -26.72 18.29 -14.06
CA LEU A 97 -25.26 18.23 -14.18
C LEU A 97 -24.67 19.53 -14.71
N HIS A 98 -25.35 20.21 -15.64
CA HIS A 98 -24.90 21.50 -16.15
C HIS A 98 -25.01 22.60 -15.09
N GLU A 99 -26.13 22.67 -14.36
CA GLU A 99 -26.33 23.61 -13.24
C GLU A 99 -25.27 23.41 -12.13
N ASP A 100 -24.96 22.15 -11.79
CA ASP A 100 -23.92 21.81 -10.81
C ASP A 100 -22.53 22.21 -11.31
N LEU A 101 -22.24 22.00 -12.59
CA LEU A 101 -20.96 22.38 -13.20
C LEU A 101 -20.79 23.91 -13.22
N GLU A 102 -21.84 24.67 -13.58
CA GLU A 102 -21.83 26.13 -13.49
C GLU A 102 -21.69 26.64 -12.05
N SER A 103 -22.29 25.96 -11.07
CA SER A 103 -22.11 26.27 -9.65
C SER A 103 -20.66 26.04 -9.21
N SER A 104 -20.07 24.90 -9.60
CA SER A 104 -18.68 24.56 -9.31
C SER A 104 -17.70 25.53 -9.98
N THR A 105 -17.93 25.91 -11.25
CA THR A 105 -17.12 26.93 -11.93
C THR A 105 -17.18 28.28 -11.23
N ARG A 106 -18.35 28.70 -10.73
CA ARG A 106 -18.48 29.93 -9.93
C ARG A 106 -17.69 29.84 -8.63
N ALA A 107 -17.79 28.72 -7.90
CA ALA A 107 -17.03 28.50 -6.68
C ALA A 107 -15.51 28.54 -6.92
N ILE A 108 -15.02 27.95 -8.02
CA ILE A 108 -13.60 28.03 -8.42
C ILE A 108 -13.18 29.47 -8.69
N ALA A 109 -13.99 30.24 -9.42
CA ALA A 109 -13.68 31.65 -9.69
C ALA A 109 -13.64 32.48 -8.40
N ASP A 110 -14.52 32.21 -7.44
CA ASP A 110 -14.51 32.89 -6.13
C ASP A 110 -13.28 32.52 -5.29
N MET A 111 -12.86 31.25 -5.29
CA MET A 111 -11.61 30.82 -4.65
C MET A 111 -10.39 31.50 -5.27
N GLN A 112 -10.32 31.60 -6.60
CA GLN A 112 -9.22 32.29 -7.29
C GLN A 112 -9.17 33.78 -6.96
N ARG A 113 -10.33 34.45 -6.81
CA ARG A 113 -10.37 35.84 -6.34
C ARG A 113 -9.84 35.96 -4.92
N HIS A 114 -10.20 35.02 -4.05
CA HIS A 114 -9.71 35.01 -2.67
C HIS A 114 -8.21 34.75 -2.59
N GLU A 115 -7.68 33.82 -3.38
CA GLU A 115 -6.25 33.56 -3.53
C GLU A 115 -5.50 34.83 -3.97
N GLY A 116 -6.00 35.54 -5.00
CA GLY A 116 -5.41 36.80 -5.43
C GLY A 116 -5.43 37.90 -4.35
N GLN A 117 -6.45 37.93 -3.50
CA GLN A 117 -6.49 38.84 -2.34
C GLN A 117 -5.41 38.48 -1.30
N LEU A 118 -5.23 37.19 -1.02
CA LEU A 118 -4.21 36.71 -0.09
C LEU A 118 -2.79 36.96 -0.62
N GLU A 119 -2.55 36.76 -1.92
CA GLU A 119 -1.28 37.08 -2.56
C GLU A 119 -0.97 38.58 -2.47
N ALA A 120 -1.96 39.44 -2.76
CA ALA A 120 -1.80 40.89 -2.62
C ALA A 120 -1.48 41.30 -1.18
N GLN A 121 -2.13 40.67 -0.19
CA GLN A 121 -1.85 40.89 1.22
C GLN A 121 -0.42 40.44 1.58
N PHE A 122 0.00 39.26 1.13
CA PHE A 122 1.33 38.73 1.39
C PHE A 122 2.43 39.63 0.81
N ILE A 123 2.27 40.10 -0.43
CA ILE A 123 3.18 41.07 -1.06
C ILE A 123 3.24 42.37 -0.25
N GLY A 124 2.09 42.86 0.21
CA GLY A 124 2.00 44.04 1.07
C GLY A 124 2.74 43.87 2.40
N ASP A 125 2.59 42.73 3.06
CA ASP A 125 3.27 42.44 4.32
C ASP A 125 4.77 42.18 4.14
N GLN A 126 5.19 41.56 3.03
CA GLN A 126 6.60 41.43 2.66
C GLN A 126 7.26 42.79 2.47
N ALA A 127 6.59 43.73 1.79
CA ALA A 127 7.10 45.10 1.62
C ALA A 127 7.23 45.83 2.96
N LYS A 128 6.27 45.67 3.88
CA LYS A 128 6.36 46.23 5.24
C LYS A 128 7.54 45.65 6.01
N LEU A 129 7.75 44.32 5.96
CA LEU A 129 8.88 43.67 6.61
C LEU A 129 10.22 44.16 6.06
N GLN A 130 10.35 44.30 4.74
CA GLN A 130 11.56 44.86 4.12
C GLN A 130 11.82 46.30 4.57
N ALA A 131 10.78 47.14 4.67
CA ALA A 131 10.90 48.50 5.20
C ALA A 131 11.34 48.52 6.67
N MET A 132 10.81 47.61 7.50
CA MET A 132 11.20 47.46 8.89
C MET A 132 12.66 47.03 9.04
N VAL A 133 13.09 46.00 8.28
CA VAL A 133 14.49 45.53 8.26
C VAL A 133 15.44 46.64 7.82
N LYS A 134 15.07 47.40 6.78
CA LYS A 134 15.86 48.55 6.32
C LYS A 134 16.02 49.61 7.42
N THR A 135 14.96 49.88 8.17
CA THR A 135 14.97 50.83 9.29
C THR A 135 15.85 50.33 10.44
N MET A 136 15.73 49.05 10.82
CA MET A 136 16.57 48.44 11.85
C MET A 136 18.06 48.42 11.46
N LEU A 137 18.38 48.12 10.20
CA LEU A 137 19.76 48.16 9.70
C LEU A 137 20.35 49.58 9.75
N ALA A 138 19.56 50.60 9.41
CA ALA A 138 19.98 51.99 9.53
C ALA A 138 20.30 52.36 10.98
N GLN A 139 19.44 51.97 11.93
CA GLN A 139 19.66 52.17 13.36
C GLN A 139 20.90 51.43 13.87
N LEU A 140 21.11 50.19 13.43
CA LEU A 140 22.27 49.40 13.83
C LEU A 140 23.58 50.02 13.30
N LEU A 141 23.58 50.50 12.06
CA LEU A 141 24.73 51.21 11.47
C LEU A 141 25.04 52.52 12.21
N GLU A 142 24.01 53.26 12.63
CA GLU A 142 24.18 54.46 13.46
C GLU A 142 24.75 54.11 14.85
N SER A 143 24.24 53.06 15.49
CA SER A 143 24.79 52.58 16.78
C SER A 143 26.25 52.13 16.67
N GLN A 144 26.63 51.50 15.56
CA GLN A 144 28.00 51.08 15.30
C GLN A 144 28.95 52.28 15.15
N LYS A 145 28.52 53.33 14.44
CA LYS A 145 29.28 54.58 14.32
C LYS A 145 29.51 55.22 15.70
N LEU A 146 28.48 55.25 16.54
CA LEU A 146 28.58 55.78 17.90
C LEU A 146 29.58 54.98 18.75
N LEU A 147 29.54 53.64 18.68
CA LEU A 147 30.50 52.79 19.38
C LEU A 147 31.94 53.00 18.89
N MET A 148 32.15 53.19 17.57
CA MET A 148 33.47 53.50 17.03
C MET A 148 33.98 54.86 17.53
N GLN A 149 33.11 55.87 17.62
CA GLN A 149 33.45 57.17 18.18
C GLN A 149 33.85 57.04 19.66
N GLN A 150 33.05 56.35 20.48
CA GLN A 150 33.37 56.09 21.89
C GLN A 150 34.69 55.32 22.07
N ASN A 151 34.94 54.31 21.23
CA ASN A 151 36.20 53.56 21.28
C ASN A 151 37.41 54.43 20.94
N ASN A 152 37.27 55.34 19.97
CA ASN A 152 38.32 56.32 19.65
C ASN A 152 38.59 57.26 20.82
N GLU A 153 37.55 57.73 21.52
CA GLU A 153 37.68 58.56 22.72
C GLU A 153 38.40 57.80 23.84
N VAL A 154 38.05 56.53 24.08
CA VAL A 154 38.73 55.67 25.06
C VAL A 154 40.20 55.47 24.71
N GLN A 155 40.54 55.26 23.43
CA GLN A 155 41.93 55.14 22.99
C GLN A 155 42.71 56.44 23.20
N GLN A 156 42.10 57.61 22.94
CA GLN A 156 42.71 58.90 23.21
C GLN A 156 42.98 59.09 24.70
N LEU A 157 42.01 58.76 25.57
CA LEU A 157 42.17 58.81 27.02
C LEU A 157 43.24 57.84 27.52
N SER A 158 43.33 56.63 26.95
CA SER A 158 44.37 55.66 27.29
C SER A 158 45.77 56.20 26.97
N ARG A 159 45.95 56.82 25.78
CA ARG A 159 47.23 57.44 25.41
C ARG A 159 47.62 58.56 26.37
N LEU A 160 46.67 59.44 26.72
CA LEU A 160 46.90 60.48 27.72
C LEU A 160 47.28 59.91 29.09
N LEU A 161 46.63 58.82 29.52
CA LEU A 161 46.99 58.14 30.77
C LEU A 161 48.39 57.52 30.73
N ASP A 162 48.78 56.91 29.61
CA ASP A 162 50.11 56.34 29.43
C ASP A 162 51.19 57.45 29.45
N GLU A 163 50.95 58.57 28.76
CA GLU A 163 51.81 59.76 28.84
C GLU A 163 51.96 60.25 30.29
N LYS A 164 50.87 60.35 31.05
CA LYS A 164 50.91 60.74 32.48
C LYS A 164 51.59 59.69 33.35
N ARG A 165 51.48 58.42 33.01
CA ARG A 165 52.17 57.34 33.72
C ARG A 165 53.67 57.40 33.46
N ASP A 166 54.09 57.68 32.24
CA ASP A 166 55.49 57.83 31.87
C ASP A 166 56.11 59.05 32.56
N GLU A 167 55.40 60.19 32.59
CA GLU A 167 55.77 61.34 33.42
C GLU A 167 55.98 60.93 34.89
N ALA A 168 55.05 60.16 35.47
CA ALA A 168 55.16 59.70 36.85
C ALA A 168 56.31 58.70 37.07
N ILE A 169 56.59 57.81 36.10
CA ILE A 169 57.73 56.88 36.14
C ILE A 169 59.04 57.66 36.08
N GLN A 170 59.15 58.66 35.22
CA GLN A 170 60.33 59.52 35.14
C GLN A 170 60.56 60.24 36.48
N LEU A 171 59.50 60.78 37.09
CA LEU A 171 59.56 61.39 38.43
C LEU A 171 59.96 60.38 39.53
N ARG A 172 59.50 59.13 39.44
CA ARG A 172 59.91 58.06 40.38
C ARG A 172 61.35 57.59 40.13
N ALA A 173 61.79 57.46 38.89
CA ALA A 173 63.15 57.06 38.54
C ALA A 173 64.17 58.08 39.06
N LEU A 174 63.85 59.37 38.98
CA LEU A 174 64.62 60.44 39.62
C LEU A 174 64.70 60.25 41.15
N ASN A 175 63.65 59.74 41.79
CA ASN A 175 63.63 59.43 43.23
C ASN A 175 64.32 58.09 43.61
N TYR A 176 64.40 57.11 42.69
CA TYR A 176 64.91 55.76 42.97
C TYR A 176 66.43 55.58 42.80
N LEU A 177 67.15 56.60 42.34
CA LEU A 177 68.63 56.64 42.40
C LEU A 177 69.20 56.56 43.83
N GLY A 178 68.35 56.59 44.87
CA GLY A 178 68.78 56.54 46.27
C GLY A 178 68.82 55.18 46.98
N LYS A 179 68.25 54.06 46.47
CA LYS A 179 68.13 52.83 47.28
C LYS A 179 67.98 51.53 46.45
N LYS A 180 69.02 50.69 46.43
CA LYS A 180 68.99 49.29 45.93
C LYS A 180 68.78 48.29 47.07
N LYS A 181 67.86 47.33 46.89
CA LYS A 181 67.91 45.97 47.48
C LYS A 181 67.24 44.97 46.51
N PRO A 182 67.71 43.70 46.44
CA PRO A 182 67.19 42.71 45.51
C PRO A 182 66.17 41.78 46.18
N GLN A 183 65.16 41.27 45.45
CA GLN A 183 64.66 39.89 45.61
C GLN A 183 63.52 39.47 44.64
N ASN A 184 63.67 38.22 44.20
CA ASN A 184 62.67 37.16 43.95
C ASN A 184 61.75 37.14 42.71
N LYS A 185 61.81 35.98 42.03
CA LYS A 185 61.04 35.50 40.88
C LYS A 185 59.60 35.10 41.27
N PRO A 186 58.59 35.30 40.40
CA PRO A 186 57.26 34.70 40.56
C PRO A 186 57.03 33.46 39.64
N PRO A 187 56.04 32.59 39.97
CA PRO A 187 55.76 31.32 39.28
C PRO A 187 54.75 31.46 38.11
N PRO A 188 54.55 30.41 37.28
CA PRO A 188 53.76 30.48 36.05
C PRO A 188 52.23 30.40 36.27
N ARG A 189 51.48 31.09 35.43
CA ARG A 189 50.00 31.20 35.43
C ARG A 189 49.33 29.94 34.86
N ARG A 190 48.42 29.35 35.64
CA ARG A 190 47.44 28.32 35.22
C ARG A 190 46.39 28.94 34.29
N GLY A 191 46.24 28.38 33.09
CA GLY A 191 45.12 28.66 32.18
C GLY A 191 43.87 27.88 32.59
N THR A 192 42.78 28.60 32.77
CA THR A 192 41.41 28.12 32.99
C THR A 192 40.88 27.44 31.73
N ARG A 193 40.80 26.11 31.76
CA ARG A 193 40.07 25.31 30.77
C ARG A 193 38.58 25.38 31.11
N ALA A 194 37.78 25.83 30.15
CA ALA A 194 36.33 25.86 30.24
C ALA A 194 35.79 24.50 30.71
N SER A 195 34.98 24.54 31.77
CA SER A 195 34.25 23.40 32.29
C SER A 195 33.31 22.87 31.22
N LEU A 196 33.59 21.67 30.71
CA LEU A 196 32.57 20.80 30.16
C LEU A 196 31.61 20.52 31.31
N ASP A 197 30.34 20.89 31.13
CA ASP A 197 29.28 20.61 32.08
C ASP A 197 29.30 19.11 32.44
N PRO A 198 29.10 18.76 33.72
CA PRO A 198 29.09 17.38 34.16
C PRO A 198 28.01 16.61 33.39
N VAL A 199 28.44 15.51 32.77
CA VAL A 199 27.61 14.48 32.16
C VAL A 199 26.39 14.26 33.05
N ARG A 200 25.21 14.73 32.61
CA ARG A 200 23.94 14.49 33.31
C ARG A 200 23.79 12.99 33.53
N ASN A 201 23.56 12.58 34.78
CA ASN A 201 23.39 11.20 35.24
C ASN A 201 22.58 10.35 34.25
N SER A 202 23.27 9.49 33.48
CA SER A 202 22.69 8.53 32.53
C SER A 202 21.65 7.61 33.16
N SER A 203 21.81 7.31 34.45
CA SER A 203 20.92 6.46 35.24
C SER A 203 19.46 6.94 35.26
N THR A 204 19.20 8.26 35.17
CA THR A 204 17.82 8.80 35.20
C THR A 204 17.04 8.60 33.89
N ARG A 205 17.68 8.04 32.85
CA ARG A 205 17.11 7.99 31.49
C ARG A 205 16.55 6.62 31.09
N THR A 206 16.58 5.64 31.99
CA THR A 206 16.01 4.32 31.71
C THR A 206 14.82 4.05 32.61
N ILE A 207 13.73 3.58 32.01
CA ILE A 207 12.54 3.12 32.71
C ILE A 207 12.90 1.80 33.41
N GLU A 208 12.46 1.65 34.65
CA GLU A 208 12.49 0.37 35.35
C GLU A 208 11.19 -0.37 35.08
N ILE A 209 11.28 -1.57 34.50
CA ILE A 209 10.09 -2.37 34.20
C ILE A 209 9.73 -3.21 35.44
N PRO A 210 8.55 -3.00 36.07
CA PRO A 210 8.13 -3.74 37.26
C PRO A 210 7.54 -5.13 36.92
N LEU A 211 8.16 -5.82 35.96
CA LEU A 211 7.73 -7.12 35.49
C LEU A 211 8.90 -8.08 35.54
N ASP A 212 8.64 -9.28 36.07
CA ASP A 212 9.60 -10.38 36.03
C ASP A 212 9.17 -11.33 34.90
N PRO A 213 10.12 -11.88 34.12
CA PRO A 213 9.78 -12.99 33.23
C PRO A 213 9.25 -14.13 34.10
N ILE A 214 8.12 -14.73 33.70
CA ILE A 214 7.60 -15.91 34.41
C ILE A 214 8.73 -16.94 34.46
N PRO A 215 9.21 -17.33 35.66
CA PRO A 215 10.21 -18.38 35.75
C PRO A 215 9.59 -19.59 35.06
N MET A 216 10.30 -20.17 34.08
CA MET A 216 9.89 -21.41 33.42
C MET A 216 9.96 -22.52 34.48
N THR A 217 8.94 -22.55 35.32
CA THR A 217 8.79 -23.43 36.48
C THR A 217 8.41 -24.79 35.91
N GLY A 218 9.46 -25.58 35.69
CA GLY A 218 9.38 -26.82 34.96
C GLY A 218 9.33 -26.58 33.46
N ALA A 219 10.48 -26.72 32.80
CA ALA A 219 10.43 -27.52 31.57
C ALA A 219 9.60 -28.76 31.93
N PRO A 220 8.48 -29.06 31.24
CA PRO A 220 7.80 -30.32 31.48
C PRO A 220 8.89 -31.36 31.38
N ASN A 221 9.18 -31.99 32.52
CA ASN A 221 10.00 -33.18 32.55
C ASN A 221 9.31 -34.05 31.52
N VAL A 222 9.98 -34.26 30.38
CA VAL A 222 9.49 -35.17 29.35
C VAL A 222 9.58 -36.52 30.02
N ALA A 223 8.56 -36.81 30.84
CA ALA A 223 8.19 -38.14 31.21
C ALA A 223 8.12 -38.84 29.87
N SER A 224 9.09 -39.71 29.65
CA SER A 224 9.08 -40.70 28.60
C SER A 224 7.64 -41.19 28.52
N ASN A 225 6.98 -40.86 27.40
CA ASN A 225 5.70 -41.46 27.07
C ASN A 225 5.88 -42.96 27.34
N PRO A 226 5.09 -43.59 28.23
CA PRO A 226 5.16 -45.03 28.36
C PRO A 226 4.89 -45.57 26.96
N LYS A 227 5.90 -46.22 26.36
CA LYS A 227 5.75 -46.96 25.11
C LYS A 227 4.45 -47.77 25.26
N PRO A 228 3.43 -47.56 24.42
CA PRO A 228 2.22 -48.35 24.50
C PRO A 228 2.59 -49.78 24.08
N LYS A 229 2.95 -50.61 25.06
CA LYS A 229 3.05 -52.06 24.90
C LYS A 229 1.64 -52.64 25.05
N GLY A 230 0.79 -52.31 24.09
CA GLY A 230 -0.50 -52.94 23.92
C GLY A 230 -0.63 -53.32 22.45
N LYS A 231 -0.42 -54.61 22.14
CA LYS A 231 -0.87 -55.16 20.86
C LYS A 231 -2.40 -55.02 20.86
N ILE A 232 -2.94 -54.17 19.98
CA ILE A 232 -4.37 -54.03 19.81
C ILE A 232 -4.82 -55.29 19.06
N ASN A 233 -5.36 -56.26 19.79
CA ASN A 233 -5.98 -57.43 19.17
C ASN A 233 -7.37 -57.00 18.68
N PRO A 234 -7.72 -57.20 17.39
CA PRO A 234 -9.03 -56.87 16.90
C PRO A 234 -10.09 -57.73 17.60
N THR A 235 -11.17 -57.09 18.02
CA THR A 235 -12.32 -57.77 18.63
C THR A 235 -13.22 -58.38 17.54
N PRO A 236 -13.90 -59.52 17.81
CA PRO A 236 -14.80 -60.15 16.83
C PRO A 236 -15.87 -59.22 16.26
N ALA A 237 -16.37 -58.29 17.08
CA ALA A 237 -17.34 -57.28 16.64
C ALA A 237 -16.79 -56.34 15.55
N LEU A 238 -15.49 -56.06 15.58
CA LEU A 238 -14.84 -55.26 14.55
C LEU A 238 -14.71 -56.04 13.25
N ALA A 239 -14.42 -57.34 13.33
CA ALA A 239 -14.29 -58.22 12.17
C ALA A 239 -15.64 -58.39 11.45
N ASP A 240 -16.72 -58.52 12.22
CA ASP A 240 -18.11 -58.59 11.71
C ASP A 240 -18.52 -57.31 10.97
N MET A 241 -18.12 -56.13 11.47
CA MET A 241 -18.36 -54.85 10.79
C MET A 241 -17.69 -54.75 9.42
N PHE A 242 -16.55 -55.41 9.22
CA PHE A 242 -15.81 -55.39 7.96
C PHE A 242 -16.09 -56.62 7.09
N GLY A 243 -16.92 -57.55 7.56
CA GLY A 243 -17.25 -58.78 6.83
C GLY A 243 -16.03 -59.69 6.59
N THR A 244 -15.05 -59.66 7.49
CA THR A 244 -13.82 -60.47 7.40
C THR A 244 -13.63 -61.26 8.69
N ASP A 245 -12.90 -62.38 8.66
CA ASP A 245 -12.53 -63.07 9.89
C ASP A 245 -11.47 -62.29 10.70
N VAL A 246 -11.41 -62.59 12.00
CA VAL A 246 -10.57 -61.88 12.98
C VAL A 246 -9.08 -62.05 12.66
N GLU A 247 -8.68 -63.17 12.06
CA GLU A 247 -7.29 -63.47 11.72
C GLU A 247 -6.82 -62.62 10.54
N THR A 248 -7.65 -62.50 9.51
CA THR A 248 -7.40 -61.63 8.36
C THR A 248 -7.37 -60.16 8.80
N LEU A 249 -8.27 -59.74 9.70
CA LEU A 249 -8.26 -58.39 10.26
C LEU A 249 -7.00 -58.14 11.11
N ALA A 250 -6.56 -59.12 11.90
CA ALA A 250 -5.34 -59.05 12.69
C ALA A 250 -4.08 -58.95 11.82
N GLU A 251 -4.04 -59.68 10.70
CA GLU A 251 -2.94 -59.61 9.74
C GLU A 251 -2.89 -58.23 9.05
N LEU A 252 -4.05 -57.66 8.73
CA LEU A 252 -4.18 -56.32 8.15
C LEU A 252 -3.73 -55.23 9.13
N PHE A 253 -4.13 -55.33 10.39
CA PHE A 253 -3.67 -54.42 11.46
C PHE A 253 -2.18 -54.58 11.73
N GLY A 254 -1.64 -55.80 11.68
CA GLY A 254 -0.20 -56.07 11.80
C GLY A 254 0.61 -55.42 10.67
N LYS A 255 0.14 -55.52 9.42
CA LYS A 255 0.74 -54.84 8.26
C LYS A 255 0.66 -53.31 8.39
N PHE A 256 -0.45 -52.77 8.89
CA PHE A 256 -0.60 -51.33 9.15
C PHE A 256 0.34 -50.84 10.26
N GLN A 257 0.53 -51.62 11.33
CA GLN A 257 1.41 -51.27 12.43
C GLN A 257 2.89 -51.30 12.00
N GLY A 258 3.26 -52.20 11.09
CA GLY A 258 4.60 -52.24 10.46
C GLY A 258 4.89 -51.06 9.53
N MET A 259 3.88 -50.41 8.96
CA MET A 259 4.06 -49.20 8.14
C MET A 259 4.18 -47.91 8.96
N LEU A 260 3.77 -47.91 10.23
CA LEU A 260 3.65 -46.70 11.05
C LEU A 260 4.82 -46.43 11.99
N VAL A 261 5.87 -47.27 11.97
CA VAL A 261 7.12 -46.99 12.71
C VAL A 261 8.34 -47.15 11.80
N PRO A 262 8.82 -46.06 11.18
CA PRO A 262 10.21 -45.94 10.76
C PRO A 262 11.00 -45.15 11.82
N ASP A 263 12.00 -45.79 12.44
CA ASP A 263 13.01 -45.14 13.28
C ASP A 263 14.13 -44.46 12.47
N ASP A 264 13.97 -44.31 11.15
CA ASP A 264 14.89 -43.53 10.32
C ASP A 264 14.13 -42.54 9.44
N VAL A 265 14.60 -41.30 9.46
CA VAL A 265 14.10 -40.16 8.68
C VAL A 265 14.32 -40.44 7.19
N VAL A 266 13.32 -41.10 6.59
CA VAL A 266 13.13 -41.12 5.14
C VAL A 266 11.75 -40.51 4.86
N THR A 267 11.75 -39.27 4.37
CA THR A 267 10.54 -38.60 3.87
C THR A 267 10.02 -39.33 2.64
N VAL A 268 9.03 -40.22 2.83
CA VAL A 268 8.22 -40.79 1.75
C VAL A 268 6.87 -40.07 1.71
N SER A 269 6.73 -39.18 0.74
CA SER A 269 5.46 -38.54 0.39
C SER A 269 4.56 -39.51 -0.38
N VAL A 270 3.39 -39.85 0.16
CA VAL A 270 2.34 -40.56 -0.58
C VAL A 270 1.41 -39.55 -1.24
N GLY A 271 1.17 -39.80 -2.53
CA GLY A 271 0.58 -38.88 -3.49
C GLY A 271 -0.93 -38.70 -3.35
N LYS A 272 -1.34 -37.43 -3.28
CA LYS A 272 -2.54 -36.97 -3.98
C LYS A 272 -2.09 -36.53 -5.37
N THR A 273 -2.67 -37.12 -6.40
CA THR A 273 -2.45 -36.78 -7.82
C THR A 273 -3.06 -35.41 -8.13
N MET A 274 -2.43 -34.35 -7.63
CA MET A 274 -2.33 -33.09 -8.36
C MET A 274 -1.09 -33.24 -9.23
N SER A 275 -1.17 -32.97 -10.52
CA SER A 275 -0.01 -32.98 -11.41
C SER A 275 1.10 -32.12 -10.80
N LYS A 276 2.12 -32.75 -10.21
CA LYS A 276 3.37 -32.08 -9.85
C LYS A 276 4.00 -31.70 -11.16
N GLY A 277 3.70 -30.50 -11.65
CA GLY A 277 4.57 -29.82 -12.58
C GLY A 277 5.96 -29.89 -11.97
N THR A 278 6.89 -30.52 -12.69
CA THR A 278 8.31 -30.43 -12.37
C THR A 278 8.60 -28.99 -11.96
N PRO A 279 9.29 -28.74 -10.83
CA PRO A 279 9.67 -27.38 -10.47
C PRO A 279 10.36 -26.82 -11.70
N ARG A 280 9.70 -25.89 -12.40
CA ARG A 280 10.27 -25.26 -13.59
C ARG A 280 11.59 -24.72 -13.10
N LYS A 281 12.71 -25.38 -13.46
CA LYS A 281 14.06 -24.85 -13.24
C LYS A 281 13.95 -23.44 -13.75
N ASN A 282 13.98 -22.48 -12.83
CA ASN A 282 13.78 -21.10 -13.17
C ASN A 282 15.00 -20.77 -14.04
N ARG A 283 14.87 -20.89 -15.36
CA ARG A 283 15.95 -20.69 -16.34
C ARG A 283 16.59 -19.31 -16.20
N ASN A 284 15.93 -18.44 -15.44
CA ASN A 284 16.35 -17.09 -15.13
C ASN A 284 17.01 -16.98 -13.74
N ALA A 285 17.38 -18.06 -13.04
CA ALA A 285 18.10 -17.95 -11.77
C ALA A 285 19.43 -17.21 -11.99
N ILE A 286 19.55 -16.03 -11.38
CA ILE A 286 20.76 -15.22 -11.40
C ILE A 286 21.72 -15.83 -10.38
N GLN A 287 23.01 -15.82 -10.69
CA GLN A 287 24.03 -16.26 -9.74
C GLN A 287 23.84 -15.55 -8.39
N PRO A 288 24.07 -16.24 -7.26
CA PRO A 288 24.00 -15.62 -5.95
C PRO A 288 25.07 -14.51 -5.88
N MET A 289 24.62 -13.27 -5.80
CA MET A 289 25.48 -12.09 -5.63
C MET A 289 25.36 -11.59 -4.19
N ASP A 290 26.43 -10.96 -3.71
CA ASP A 290 26.41 -10.22 -2.45
C ASP A 290 25.26 -9.19 -2.41
N LYS A 291 24.69 -8.95 -1.21
CA LYS A 291 23.52 -8.08 -1.03
C LYS A 291 23.84 -6.63 -1.37
N GLU A 292 25.04 -6.15 -1.02
CA GLU A 292 25.46 -4.77 -1.31
C GLU A 292 25.75 -4.60 -2.79
N LEU A 293 26.48 -5.53 -3.40
CA LEU A 293 26.74 -5.53 -4.85
C LEU A 293 25.43 -5.53 -5.65
N LYS A 294 24.47 -6.39 -5.28
CA LYS A 294 23.15 -6.43 -5.92
C LYS A 294 22.38 -5.12 -5.75
N LYS A 295 22.46 -4.48 -4.58
CA LYS A 295 21.82 -3.17 -4.33
C LYS A 295 22.46 -2.09 -5.20
N HIS A 296 23.78 -2.09 -5.32
CA HIS A 296 24.55 -1.17 -6.17
C HIS A 296 24.17 -1.32 -7.65
N ILE A 297 24.26 -2.54 -8.21
CA ILE A 297 23.85 -2.83 -9.60
C ILE A 297 22.41 -2.38 -9.88
N ASN A 298 21.47 -2.68 -8.98
CA ASN A 298 20.08 -2.26 -9.14
C ASN A 298 19.88 -0.75 -9.06
N THR A 299 20.81 -0.02 -8.45
CA THR A 299 20.79 1.44 -8.37
C THR A 299 21.32 2.02 -9.66
N VAL A 300 22.50 1.60 -10.11
CA VAL A 300 23.13 2.09 -11.34
C VAL A 300 22.28 1.80 -12.58
N LEU A 301 21.82 0.55 -12.77
CA LEU A 301 20.93 0.19 -13.91
C LEU A 301 19.63 1.00 -13.91
N ARG A 302 19.09 1.28 -12.72
CA ARG A 302 17.86 2.06 -12.59
C ARG A 302 18.10 3.53 -12.93
N SER A 303 19.16 4.13 -12.41
CA SER A 303 19.53 5.51 -12.71
C SER A 303 19.76 5.71 -14.20
N ALA A 304 20.53 4.81 -14.85
CA ALA A 304 20.76 4.84 -16.29
C ALA A 304 19.44 4.74 -17.09
N ALA A 305 18.57 3.79 -16.73
CA ALA A 305 17.26 3.68 -17.37
C ALA A 305 16.37 4.91 -17.11
N TYR A 306 16.42 5.51 -15.93
CA TYR A 306 15.59 6.65 -15.58
C TYR A 306 15.98 7.92 -16.31
N ASP A 307 17.28 8.20 -16.34
CA ASP A 307 17.84 9.33 -17.08
C ASP A 307 17.50 9.23 -18.58
N LYS A 308 17.82 8.09 -19.21
CA LYS A 308 17.65 7.95 -20.67
C LYS A 308 16.20 7.87 -21.14
N PHE A 309 15.29 7.35 -20.32
CA PHE A 309 13.87 7.28 -20.64
C PHE A 309 13.07 8.50 -20.14
N ASN A 310 13.73 9.48 -19.52
CA ASN A 310 13.12 10.67 -18.92
C ASN A 310 11.99 10.31 -17.93
N VAL A 311 12.25 9.34 -17.07
CA VAL A 311 11.35 8.89 -15.99
C VAL A 311 12.09 9.00 -14.67
N ARG A 312 11.41 9.38 -13.58
CA ARG A 312 12.04 9.54 -12.26
C ARG A 312 11.86 8.32 -11.37
N GLN A 313 10.80 7.55 -11.62
CA GLN A 313 10.42 6.38 -10.85
C GLN A 313 9.65 5.38 -11.71
N VAL A 314 9.52 4.14 -11.23
CA VAL A 314 8.80 3.05 -11.93
C VAL A 314 7.35 3.45 -12.25
N ALA A 315 6.71 4.22 -11.36
CA ALA A 315 5.34 4.68 -11.54
C ALA A 315 5.15 5.61 -12.75
N ASP A 316 6.20 6.32 -13.17
CA ASP A 316 6.09 7.24 -14.30
C ASP A 316 5.89 6.49 -15.63
N PHE A 317 6.14 5.16 -15.64
CA PHE A 317 5.81 4.30 -16.78
C PHE A 317 4.31 4.21 -17.07
N GLN A 318 3.44 4.72 -16.19
CA GLN A 318 2.00 4.81 -16.41
C GLN A 318 1.61 5.71 -17.61
N MET A 319 2.40 6.76 -17.89
CA MET A 319 2.17 7.69 -19.02
C MET A 319 3.14 7.43 -20.17
N TYR A 320 3.84 6.30 -20.12
CA TYR A 320 4.88 5.97 -21.06
C TYR A 320 4.33 5.70 -22.46
N ASN A 321 4.99 6.29 -23.46
CA ASN A 321 4.70 6.00 -24.86
C ASN A 321 5.62 4.87 -25.35
N PRO A 322 5.10 3.65 -25.55
CA PRO A 322 5.91 2.53 -26.03
C PRO A 322 6.41 2.78 -27.46
N ALA A 323 7.40 1.99 -27.87
CA ALA A 323 7.86 1.98 -29.25
C ALA A 323 6.69 1.66 -30.21
N GLU A 324 6.65 2.36 -31.35
CA GLU A 324 5.63 2.13 -32.39
C GLU A 324 5.78 0.72 -32.98
N ALA A 325 4.66 0.01 -33.13
CA ALA A 325 4.64 -1.38 -33.60
C ALA A 325 5.34 -1.54 -34.96
N ASP A 326 5.17 -0.58 -35.88
CA ASP A 326 5.79 -0.61 -37.21
C ASP A 326 7.33 -0.52 -37.14
N LYS A 327 7.86 0.30 -36.23
CA LYS A 327 9.32 0.43 -36.01
C LYS A 327 9.89 -0.82 -35.33
N VAL A 328 9.15 -1.39 -34.39
CA VAL A 328 9.54 -2.66 -33.76
C VAL A 328 9.54 -3.77 -34.82
N ALA A 329 8.51 -3.88 -35.65
CA ALA A 329 8.42 -4.86 -36.72
C ALA A 329 9.57 -4.71 -37.74
N ALA A 330 9.88 -3.49 -38.18
CA ALA A 330 11.01 -3.22 -39.06
C ALA A 330 12.37 -3.63 -38.43
N CYS A 331 12.51 -3.49 -37.10
CA CYS A 331 13.71 -3.94 -36.40
C CYS A 331 13.83 -5.48 -36.36
N GLU A 332 12.72 -6.19 -36.22
CA GLU A 332 12.68 -7.65 -36.25
C GLU A 332 12.92 -8.21 -37.67
N GLU A 333 12.30 -7.62 -38.70
CA GLU A 333 12.31 -8.13 -40.09
C GLU A 333 13.51 -7.63 -40.90
N ASP A 334 13.69 -6.32 -41.00
CA ASP A 334 14.67 -5.69 -41.88
C ASP A 334 16.05 -5.54 -41.23
N CYS A 335 16.19 -6.02 -39.99
CA CYS A 335 17.39 -5.88 -39.19
C CYS A 335 17.84 -4.42 -38.97
N VAL A 336 16.92 -3.46 -39.07
CA VAL A 336 17.18 -2.04 -38.84
C VAL A 336 17.22 -1.79 -37.34
N ASP A 337 18.39 -1.44 -36.82
CA ASP A 337 18.54 -1.14 -35.40
C ASP A 337 17.81 0.17 -35.03
N PRO A 338 17.27 0.28 -33.80
CA PRO A 338 16.64 1.50 -33.33
C PRO A 338 17.63 2.68 -33.36
N PRO A 339 17.18 3.90 -33.70
CA PRO A 339 18.04 5.10 -33.69
C PRO A 339 18.83 5.20 -32.40
N TYR A 340 20.11 5.59 -32.48
CA TYR A 340 21.03 5.55 -31.34
C TYR A 340 20.48 6.31 -30.13
N ASP A 341 19.98 7.51 -30.35
CA ASP A 341 19.48 8.44 -29.32
C ASP A 341 18.03 8.16 -28.85
N LEU A 342 17.33 7.20 -29.46
CA LEU A 342 15.94 6.91 -29.12
C LEU A 342 15.88 5.81 -28.06
N PHE A 343 15.43 6.18 -26.85
CA PHE A 343 15.18 5.23 -25.75
C PHE A 343 13.68 4.97 -25.60
N GLN A 344 13.20 3.91 -26.26
CA GLN A 344 11.81 3.47 -26.19
C GLN A 344 11.72 1.97 -25.87
N TRP A 345 10.86 1.55 -24.95
CA TRP A 345 10.57 0.15 -24.66
C TRP A 345 9.41 -0.31 -25.53
N ASP A 346 9.51 -1.50 -26.09
CA ASP A 346 8.37 -2.23 -26.60
C ASP A 346 7.64 -2.92 -25.43
N PHE A 347 6.32 -2.79 -25.37
CA PHE A 347 5.46 -3.48 -24.40
C PHE A 347 4.46 -4.44 -25.05
N GLY A 348 4.61 -4.68 -26.35
CA GLY A 348 3.80 -5.58 -27.15
C GLY A 348 3.85 -7.05 -26.72
N PRO A 349 3.14 -7.93 -27.45
CA PRO A 349 3.22 -9.37 -27.26
C PRO A 349 4.67 -9.85 -27.51
N GLY A 350 5.22 -10.64 -26.58
CA GLY A 350 6.59 -11.14 -26.74
C GLY A 350 7.72 -10.15 -26.45
N TYR A 351 7.41 -8.96 -25.90
CA TYR A 351 8.37 -7.87 -25.63
C TYR A 351 9.72 -8.31 -25.01
N GLN A 352 9.75 -9.31 -24.13
CA GLN A 352 11.01 -9.77 -23.53
C GLN A 352 11.97 -10.37 -24.56
N ALA A 353 11.44 -11.02 -25.60
CA ALA A 353 12.21 -11.65 -26.65
C ALA A 353 12.43 -10.73 -27.87
N SER A 354 11.74 -9.58 -27.93
CA SER A 354 11.91 -8.61 -29.02
C SER A 354 13.35 -8.13 -29.09
N ARG A 355 13.94 -8.21 -30.28
CA ARG A 355 15.26 -7.67 -30.62
C ARG A 355 15.36 -6.20 -30.24
N TRP A 356 14.29 -5.42 -30.47
CA TRP A 356 14.22 -4.02 -30.06
C TRP A 356 14.58 -3.84 -28.58
N ASN A 357 13.90 -4.57 -27.70
CA ASN A 357 14.17 -4.48 -26.26
C ASN A 357 15.51 -5.08 -25.86
N GLN A 358 16.01 -6.10 -26.56
CA GLN A 358 17.37 -6.61 -26.33
C GLN A 358 18.40 -5.50 -26.58
N ILE A 359 18.28 -4.75 -27.68
CA ILE A 359 19.17 -3.63 -28.00
C ILE A 359 19.04 -2.52 -26.96
N MET A 360 17.82 -2.17 -26.55
CA MET A 360 17.61 -1.15 -25.51
C MET A 360 18.20 -1.55 -24.16
N VAL A 361 18.11 -2.84 -23.79
CA VAL A 361 18.76 -3.36 -22.57
C VAL A 361 20.28 -3.22 -22.67
N GLU A 362 20.89 -3.57 -23.80
CA GLU A 362 22.34 -3.39 -24.00
C GLU A 362 22.74 -1.92 -23.88
N LYS A 363 22.01 -1.00 -24.52
CA LYS A 363 22.26 0.44 -24.40
C LYS A 363 22.19 0.94 -22.96
N VAL A 364 21.18 0.50 -22.19
CA VAL A 364 21.06 0.86 -20.77
C VAL A 364 22.23 0.30 -19.94
N ILE A 365 22.70 -0.91 -20.25
CA ILE A 365 23.86 -1.50 -19.59
C ILE A 365 25.13 -0.73 -19.92
N ASP A 366 25.32 -0.29 -21.16
CA ASP A 366 26.48 0.50 -21.55
C ASP A 366 26.55 1.82 -20.77
N VAL A 367 25.44 2.55 -20.71
CA VAL A 367 25.32 3.78 -19.90
C VAL A 367 25.58 3.49 -18.42
N ALA A 368 25.03 2.40 -17.89
CA ALA A 368 25.23 2.02 -16.50
C ALA A 368 26.70 1.68 -16.18
N LEU A 369 27.42 1.03 -17.10
CA LEU A 369 28.83 0.71 -16.92
C LEU A 369 29.73 1.95 -17.07
N GLU A 370 29.35 2.88 -17.95
CA GLU A 370 30.01 4.18 -18.08
C GLU A 370 29.85 5.01 -16.79
N ASP A 371 28.64 5.07 -16.24
CA ASP A 371 28.33 5.77 -14.99
C ASP A 371 29.01 5.14 -13.76
N ASP A 372 29.15 3.81 -13.71
CA ASP A 372 29.87 3.11 -12.63
C ASP A 372 31.39 3.35 -12.72
N GLY A 373 31.90 3.60 -13.93
CA GLY A 373 33.30 3.81 -14.22
C GLY A 373 34.15 2.54 -14.17
N PRO A 374 35.42 2.60 -14.61
CA PRO A 374 36.31 1.43 -14.66
C PRO A 374 36.67 0.89 -13.26
N ASP A 375 36.68 1.76 -12.25
CA ASP A 375 36.92 1.40 -10.85
C ASP A 375 35.63 1.14 -10.05
N GLY A 376 34.50 1.05 -10.75
CA GLY A 376 33.19 0.79 -10.16
C GLY A 376 33.05 -0.59 -9.54
N LEU A 377 32.04 -0.78 -8.69
CA LEU A 377 31.82 -2.06 -8.00
C LEU A 377 31.46 -3.17 -8.99
N ILE A 378 30.82 -2.85 -10.12
CA ILE A 378 30.40 -3.84 -11.12
C ILE A 378 31.63 -4.41 -11.82
N ALA A 379 32.54 -3.53 -12.24
CA ALA A 379 33.81 -3.91 -12.87
C ALA A 379 34.72 -4.70 -11.91
N LYS A 380 34.87 -4.22 -10.66
CA LYS A 380 35.68 -4.88 -9.62
C LYS A 380 35.17 -6.27 -9.26
N ALA A 381 33.85 -6.46 -9.23
CA ALA A 381 33.25 -7.76 -8.94
C ALA A 381 33.22 -8.71 -10.14
N GLY A 382 33.65 -8.26 -11.33
CA GLY A 382 33.67 -9.07 -12.55
C GLY A 382 32.28 -9.57 -12.95
N VAL A 383 31.24 -8.74 -12.75
CA VAL A 383 29.86 -9.17 -13.01
C VAL A 383 29.64 -9.37 -14.51
N GLU A 384 29.29 -10.59 -14.89
CA GLU A 384 29.01 -10.94 -16.28
C GLU A 384 27.87 -10.10 -16.85
N ARG A 385 28.06 -9.59 -18.07
CA ARG A 385 27.09 -8.75 -18.77
C ARG A 385 25.72 -9.42 -18.94
N ASP A 386 25.69 -10.72 -19.20
CA ASP A 386 24.47 -11.53 -19.27
C ASP A 386 23.67 -11.52 -17.96
N SER A 387 24.34 -11.40 -16.81
CA SER A 387 23.67 -11.27 -15.52
C SER A 387 22.99 -9.90 -15.36
N LEU A 388 23.62 -8.83 -15.85
CA LEU A 388 23.04 -7.48 -15.92
C LEU A 388 21.83 -7.46 -16.85
N LYS A 389 21.94 -8.10 -18.01
CA LYS A 389 20.85 -8.27 -18.98
C LYS A 389 19.63 -8.96 -18.37
N LYS A 390 19.84 -10.08 -17.68
CA LYS A 390 18.77 -10.79 -16.95
C LYS A 390 18.13 -9.92 -15.86
N LEU A 391 18.91 -9.12 -15.14
CA LEU A 391 18.39 -8.16 -14.16
C LEU A 391 17.53 -7.09 -14.82
N MET A 392 18.00 -6.54 -15.94
CA MET A 392 17.29 -5.47 -16.65
C MET A 392 15.98 -5.96 -17.28
N LEU A 393 15.97 -7.17 -17.85
CA LEU A 393 14.73 -7.78 -18.35
C LEU A 393 13.69 -8.01 -17.24
N ARG A 394 14.12 -8.34 -16.01
CA ARG A 394 13.20 -8.39 -14.85
C ARG A 394 12.68 -7.01 -14.45
N LYS A 395 13.46 -5.95 -14.64
CA LYS A 395 13.00 -4.57 -14.41
C LYS A 395 11.99 -4.17 -15.47
N LEU A 396 12.23 -4.54 -16.73
CA LEU A 396 11.30 -4.32 -17.82
C LEU A 396 9.91 -4.94 -17.54
N ASP A 397 9.85 -6.11 -16.90
CA ASP A 397 8.59 -6.69 -16.44
C ASP A 397 7.85 -5.79 -15.47
N SER A 398 8.57 -5.18 -14.53
CA SER A 398 7.98 -4.27 -13.55
C SER A 398 7.45 -3.02 -14.25
N TYR A 399 8.19 -2.47 -15.22
CA TYR A 399 7.78 -1.30 -16.00
C TYR A 399 6.52 -1.59 -16.82
N ARG A 400 6.47 -2.76 -17.45
CA ARG A 400 5.30 -3.20 -18.22
C ARG A 400 4.08 -3.45 -17.33
N VAL A 401 4.26 -4.00 -16.12
CA VAL A 401 3.16 -4.21 -15.17
C VAL A 401 2.52 -2.87 -14.80
N GLU A 402 3.33 -1.86 -14.47
CA GLU A 402 2.81 -0.51 -14.21
C GLU A 402 2.11 0.07 -15.44
N TRP A 403 2.76 0.05 -16.60
CA TRP A 403 2.18 0.57 -17.84
C TRP A 403 0.84 -0.11 -18.19
N LYS A 404 0.78 -1.45 -18.10
CA LYS A 404 -0.43 -2.25 -18.37
C LYS A 404 -1.53 -1.94 -17.37
N GLY A 405 -1.19 -1.56 -16.13
CA GLY A 405 -2.12 -1.09 -15.12
C GLY A 405 -2.98 0.09 -15.60
N PHE A 406 -2.47 0.91 -16.53
CA PHE A 406 -3.15 2.10 -17.06
C PHE A 406 -3.72 1.92 -18.46
N GLN A 407 -3.61 0.72 -19.05
CA GLN A 407 -4.19 0.42 -20.35
C GLN A 407 -5.66 -0.01 -20.22
N PRO A 408 -6.52 0.39 -21.18
CA PRO A 408 -7.86 -0.15 -21.32
C PRO A 408 -7.87 -1.68 -21.37
N ARG A 409 -8.78 -2.29 -20.61
CA ARG A 409 -9.06 -3.74 -20.68
C ARG A 409 -10.53 -3.97 -20.97
N PHE A 410 -10.84 -5.16 -21.45
CA PHE A 410 -12.22 -5.57 -21.60
C PHE A 410 -12.83 -5.77 -20.21
N ASN A 411 -13.94 -5.10 -19.94
CA ASN A 411 -14.72 -5.28 -18.72
C ASN A 411 -15.82 -6.30 -19.02
N GLU A 412 -15.67 -7.52 -18.48
CA GLU A 412 -16.61 -8.63 -18.70
C GLU A 412 -18.02 -8.31 -18.17
N ASP A 413 -18.13 -7.64 -17.03
CA ASP A 413 -19.41 -7.30 -16.40
C ASP A 413 -20.22 -6.30 -17.24
N LEU A 414 -19.53 -5.39 -17.91
CA LEU A 414 -20.16 -4.36 -18.77
C LEU A 414 -20.20 -4.77 -20.25
N GLY A 415 -19.58 -5.88 -20.63
CA GLY A 415 -19.49 -6.35 -22.01
C GLY A 415 -18.84 -5.34 -22.97
N ARG A 416 -17.98 -4.43 -22.47
CA ARG A 416 -17.33 -3.38 -23.28
C ARG A 416 -15.88 -3.16 -22.86
N MET A 417 -15.10 -2.54 -23.75
CA MET A 417 -13.77 -2.04 -23.38
C MET A 417 -13.89 -0.87 -22.39
N GLU A 418 -13.02 -0.87 -21.37
CA GLU A 418 -12.81 0.28 -20.51
C GLU A 418 -12.41 1.50 -21.37
N THR A 419 -12.88 2.68 -21.00
CA THR A 419 -12.38 3.92 -21.59
C THR A 419 -10.97 4.22 -21.06
N ILE A 420 -10.25 5.10 -21.75
CA ILE A 420 -8.92 5.56 -21.29
C ILE A 420 -9.01 6.22 -19.91
N GLN A 421 -10.11 6.93 -19.61
CA GLN A 421 -10.32 7.57 -18.31
C GLN A 421 -10.55 6.54 -17.20
N GLU A 422 -11.36 5.51 -17.46
CA GLU A 422 -11.59 4.41 -16.51
C GLU A 422 -10.29 3.65 -16.20
N ALA A 423 -9.49 3.36 -17.23
CA ALA A 423 -8.20 2.69 -17.07
C ALA A 423 -7.22 3.54 -16.24
N ARG A 424 -7.18 4.86 -16.46
CA ARG A 424 -6.37 5.79 -15.66
C ARG A 424 -6.84 5.86 -14.21
N ALA A 425 -8.14 5.92 -13.96
CA ALA A 425 -8.70 5.94 -12.60
C ALA A 425 -8.35 4.64 -11.84
N ARG A 426 -8.50 3.48 -12.50
CA ARG A 426 -8.10 2.18 -11.94
C ARG A 426 -6.61 2.09 -11.66
N GLY A 427 -5.77 2.54 -12.59
CA GLY A 427 -4.32 2.61 -12.42
C GLY A 427 -3.94 3.50 -11.23
N ALA A 428 -4.51 4.70 -11.14
CA ALA A 428 -4.28 5.64 -10.05
C ALA A 428 -4.67 5.06 -8.69
N GLN A 429 -5.82 4.41 -8.59
CA GLN A 429 -6.27 3.75 -7.36
C GLN A 429 -5.31 2.61 -6.94
N THR A 430 -4.87 1.79 -7.90
CA THR A 430 -3.93 0.70 -7.63
C THR A 430 -2.58 1.24 -7.16
N PHE A 431 -2.11 2.30 -7.81
CA PHE A 431 -0.87 2.99 -7.46
C PHE A 431 -0.93 3.61 -6.05
N GLU A 432 -2.02 4.28 -5.71
CA GLU A 432 -2.26 4.81 -4.37
C GLU A 432 -2.25 3.70 -3.32
N GLN A 433 -2.94 2.59 -3.58
CA GLN A 433 -2.93 1.42 -2.68
C GLN A 433 -1.51 0.85 -2.51
N HIS A 434 -0.74 0.74 -3.59
CA HIS A 434 0.66 0.30 -3.53
C HIS A 434 1.52 1.26 -2.72
N GLN A 435 1.36 2.58 -2.90
CA GLN A 435 2.07 3.58 -2.09
C GLN A 435 1.70 3.48 -0.62
N LEU A 436 0.42 3.37 -0.28
CA LEU A 436 -0.04 3.23 1.11
C LEU A 436 0.52 1.96 1.74
N ALA A 437 0.51 0.83 1.00
CA ALA A 437 1.09 -0.43 1.45
C ALA A 437 2.62 -0.32 1.64
N ALA A 438 3.32 0.37 0.74
CA ALA A 438 4.76 0.60 0.84
C ALA A 438 5.11 1.48 2.04
N ARG A 439 4.42 2.63 2.23
CA ARG A 439 4.60 3.51 3.39
C ARG A 439 4.33 2.75 4.69
N SER A 440 3.24 1.99 4.74
CA SER A 440 2.90 1.14 5.89
C SER A 440 3.99 0.10 6.19
N THR A 441 4.54 -0.56 5.17
CA THR A 441 5.63 -1.53 5.34
C THR A 441 6.91 -0.86 5.82
N SER A 442 7.30 0.28 5.23
CA SER A 442 8.47 1.05 5.67
C SER A 442 8.32 1.58 7.09
N ALA A 443 7.13 2.04 7.48
CA ALA A 443 6.84 2.49 8.83
C ALA A 443 6.96 1.34 9.85
N LYS A 444 6.44 0.16 9.51
CA LYS A 444 6.57 -1.05 10.34
C LYS A 444 8.03 -1.48 10.50
N HIS A 445 8.78 -1.50 9.41
CA HIS A 445 10.22 -1.82 9.43
C HIS A 445 11.00 -0.83 10.32
N ARG A 446 10.81 0.47 10.12
CA ARG A 446 11.45 1.50 10.95
C ARG A 446 11.09 1.36 12.44
N LYS A 447 9.82 1.11 12.76
CA LYS A 447 9.39 0.87 14.14
C LYS A 447 10.06 -0.35 14.76
N PHE A 448 10.17 -1.45 14.00
CA PHE A 448 10.86 -2.65 14.44
C PHE A 448 12.33 -2.34 14.75
N GLU A 449 13.04 -1.70 13.82
CA GLU A 449 14.44 -1.31 14.00
C GLU A 449 14.64 -0.35 15.19
N ASP A 450 13.81 0.69 15.29
CA ASP A 450 13.84 1.68 16.39
C ASP A 450 13.67 0.98 17.75
N ARG A 451 12.73 0.03 17.85
CA ARG A 451 12.48 -0.73 19.09
C ARG A 451 13.63 -1.66 19.42
N VAL A 452 14.17 -2.39 18.45
CA VAL A 452 15.34 -3.25 18.64
C VAL A 452 16.54 -2.43 19.14
N GLN A 453 16.83 -1.31 18.48
CA GLN A 453 17.94 -0.43 18.87
C GLN A 453 17.72 0.19 20.26
N THR A 454 16.49 0.60 20.58
CA THR A 454 16.13 1.12 21.90
C THR A 454 16.38 0.08 23.00
N ILE A 455 15.94 -1.16 22.79
CA ILE A 455 16.11 -2.25 23.77
C ILE A 455 17.59 -2.58 23.95
N ILE A 456 18.36 -2.75 22.86
CA ILE A 456 19.80 -3.04 22.92
C ILE A 456 20.55 -1.94 23.67
N ARG A 457 20.26 -0.67 23.37
CA ARG A 457 20.86 0.48 24.05
C ARG A 457 20.52 0.50 25.54
N THR A 458 19.26 0.24 25.88
CA THR A 458 18.79 0.20 27.28
C THR A 458 19.48 -0.92 28.07
N ILE A 459 19.63 -2.11 27.47
CA ILE A 459 20.38 -3.23 28.07
C ILE A 459 21.84 -2.83 28.31
N GLY A 460 22.49 -2.19 27.33
CA GLY A 460 23.87 -1.70 27.47
C GLY A 460 24.03 -0.74 28.64
N MET A 461 23.21 0.32 28.70
CA MET A 461 23.25 1.31 29.78
C MET A 461 23.01 0.66 31.16
N LYS A 462 22.03 -0.24 31.26
CA LYS A 462 21.73 -0.93 32.53
C LYS A 462 22.83 -1.90 32.97
N LYS A 463 23.54 -2.53 32.03
CA LYS A 463 24.72 -3.36 32.31
C LYS A 463 25.88 -2.52 32.83
N ASP A 464 26.10 -1.34 32.25
CA ASP A 464 27.14 -0.41 32.67
C ASP A 464 26.85 0.18 34.07
N ASP A 465 25.58 0.45 34.40
CA ASP A 465 25.15 0.96 35.72
C ASP A 465 25.25 -0.10 36.84
N GLY A 466 25.32 -1.39 36.51
CA GLY A 466 25.57 -2.52 37.44
C GLY A 466 24.52 -2.79 38.52
N THR A 467 23.48 -1.96 38.63
CA THR A 467 22.47 -1.99 39.72
C THR A 467 21.05 -2.30 39.22
N ALA A 468 20.84 -2.41 37.91
CA ALA A 468 19.52 -2.61 37.32
C ALA A 468 19.01 -4.05 37.45
N ASN A 469 17.87 -4.23 38.11
CA ASN A 469 17.28 -5.56 38.36
C ASN A 469 16.45 -6.10 37.18
N ASP A 470 16.16 -5.30 36.15
CA ASP A 470 15.25 -5.60 35.04
C ASP A 470 15.95 -5.96 33.71
N ILE A 471 17.27 -6.20 33.72
CA ILE A 471 18.04 -6.57 32.52
C ILE A 471 17.46 -7.81 31.84
N ALA A 472 17.12 -8.85 32.61
CA ALA A 472 16.51 -10.08 32.08
C ALA A 472 15.14 -9.82 31.43
N THR A 473 14.39 -8.84 31.93
CA THR A 473 13.10 -8.41 31.36
C THR A 473 13.32 -7.75 30.00
N TRP A 474 14.30 -6.85 29.89
CA TRP A 474 14.66 -6.23 28.60
C TRP A 474 15.20 -7.23 27.58
N GLU A 475 16.04 -8.19 27.99
CA GLU A 475 16.52 -9.26 27.10
C GLU A 475 15.37 -10.13 26.58
N ARG A 476 14.36 -10.39 27.42
CA ARG A 476 13.16 -11.10 27.02
C ARG A 476 12.28 -10.28 26.08
N LEU A 477 12.18 -8.96 26.28
CA LEU A 477 11.49 -8.05 25.36
C LEU A 477 12.16 -8.03 23.98
N LEU A 478 13.50 -8.06 23.93
CA LEU A 478 14.23 -8.16 22.68
C LEU A 478 13.83 -9.42 21.91
N LYS A 479 13.86 -10.58 22.57
CA LYS A 479 13.42 -11.85 21.97
C LYS A 479 11.96 -11.79 21.48
N MET A 480 11.07 -11.15 22.23
CA MET A 480 9.67 -10.96 21.83
C MET A 480 9.56 -10.10 20.56
N VAL A 481 10.26 -8.97 20.49
CA VAL A 481 10.24 -8.06 19.34
C VAL A 481 10.83 -8.75 18.11
N GLU A 482 11.92 -9.50 18.26
CA GLU A 482 12.52 -10.31 17.19
C GLU A 482 11.56 -11.40 16.66
N LEU A 483 10.85 -12.09 17.56
CA LEU A 483 9.83 -13.07 17.16
C LEU A 483 8.69 -12.42 16.39
N LEU A 484 8.20 -11.27 16.83
CA LEU A 484 7.15 -10.50 16.14
C LEU A 484 7.59 -10.02 14.76
N GLY A 485 8.86 -9.60 14.64
CA GLY A 485 9.44 -9.04 13.43
C GLY A 485 8.74 -7.77 12.95
N GLU A 486 9.04 -7.36 11.72
CA GLU A 486 8.46 -6.17 11.08
C GLU A 486 6.93 -6.29 10.94
N HIS A 487 6.44 -7.47 10.59
CA HIS A 487 5.01 -7.72 10.38
C HIS A 487 4.20 -7.69 11.68
N GLY A 488 4.84 -7.89 12.82
CA GLY A 488 4.24 -7.72 14.15
C GLY A 488 4.16 -6.26 14.61
N MET A 489 4.69 -5.30 13.86
CA MET A 489 4.57 -3.89 14.22
C MET A 489 3.23 -3.29 13.75
N SER A 490 2.66 -2.40 14.56
CA SER A 490 1.46 -1.62 14.21
C SER A 490 1.73 -0.72 13.00
N SER A 491 0.81 -0.67 12.05
CA SER A 491 0.83 0.32 10.97
C SER A 491 0.39 1.69 11.49
N GLU A 492 0.97 2.77 10.97
CA GLU A 492 0.47 4.14 11.15
C GLU A 492 -0.04 4.62 9.79
N GLU A 493 -1.25 5.17 9.77
CA GLU A 493 -1.79 5.85 8.60
C GLU A 493 -1.87 7.34 8.90
N GLU A 494 -1.42 8.14 7.95
CA GLU A 494 -1.61 9.58 7.96
C GLU A 494 -3.06 9.85 7.61
N ASP A 495 -3.74 10.59 8.47
CA ASP A 495 -5.11 11.01 8.28
C ASP A 495 -5.20 12.52 8.56
N HIS A 496 -6.27 13.13 8.07
CA HIS A 496 -6.52 14.54 8.28
C HIS A 496 -7.87 14.71 8.96
N ILE A 497 -7.86 15.33 10.13
CA ILE A 497 -9.11 15.71 10.80
C ILE A 497 -9.24 17.23 10.71
N GLU A 498 -10.42 17.67 10.30
CA GLU A 498 -10.81 19.08 10.38
C GLU A 498 -11.14 19.42 11.83
N VAL A 499 -10.28 20.22 12.48
CA VAL A 499 -10.50 20.72 13.84
C VAL A 499 -10.65 22.24 13.75
N ASN A 500 -11.86 22.75 14.01
CA ASN A 500 -12.21 24.17 13.93
C ASN A 500 -11.92 24.80 12.55
N GLY A 501 -12.32 24.13 11.46
CA GLY A 501 -12.10 24.65 10.10
C GLY A 501 -10.66 24.55 9.60
N ARG A 502 -9.76 23.91 10.34
CA ARG A 502 -8.36 23.70 9.95
C ARG A 502 -8.06 22.21 9.84
N MET A 503 -7.45 21.81 8.73
CA MET A 503 -6.97 20.45 8.53
C MET A 503 -5.73 20.21 9.38
N VAL A 504 -5.84 19.36 10.41
CA VAL A 504 -4.73 18.94 11.26
C VAL A 504 -4.31 17.54 10.83
N PHE A 505 -3.01 17.37 10.59
CA PHE A 505 -2.42 16.07 10.34
C PHE A 505 -2.42 15.24 11.62
N ILE A 506 -3.05 14.07 11.56
CA ILE A 506 -3.06 13.11 12.65
C ILE A 506 -2.47 11.78 12.18
N TYR A 507 -1.83 11.05 13.08
CA TYR A 507 -1.40 9.69 12.82
C TYR A 507 -2.35 8.72 13.48
N THR A 508 -3.06 7.95 12.68
CA THR A 508 -3.94 6.87 13.15
C THR A 508 -3.14 5.58 13.29
N VAL A 509 -2.91 5.15 14.53
CA VAL A 509 -2.22 3.88 14.80
C VAL A 509 -3.23 2.73 14.68
N LYS A 510 -3.00 1.85 13.71
CA LYS A 510 -3.78 0.63 13.52
C LYS A 510 -3.34 -0.42 14.53
N ILE A 511 -4.18 -0.68 15.53
CA ILE A 511 -3.92 -1.72 16.54
C ILE A 511 -3.95 -3.10 15.87
N CYS A 512 -2.93 -3.91 16.15
CA CYS A 512 -2.90 -5.32 15.77
C CYS A 512 -3.85 -6.10 16.69
N ILE A 513 -5.11 -6.26 16.29
CA ILE A 513 -6.15 -6.93 17.09
C ILE A 513 -5.83 -8.39 17.45
N TRP A 514 -4.87 -9.00 16.75
CA TRP A 514 -4.40 -10.36 16.99
C TRP A 514 -3.32 -10.45 18.07
N HIS A 515 -2.71 -9.33 18.52
CA HIS A 515 -1.77 -9.33 19.65
C HIS A 515 -2.48 -9.66 20.95
N ASP A 516 -1.86 -10.50 21.78
CA ASP A 516 -2.22 -10.55 23.20
C ASP A 516 -2.16 -9.11 23.78
N PRO A 517 -3.19 -8.64 24.53
CA PRO A 517 -3.23 -7.28 25.06
C PRO A 517 -1.98 -6.87 25.83
N ARG A 518 -1.35 -7.81 26.55
CA ARG A 518 -0.12 -7.56 27.31
C ARG A 518 1.06 -7.22 26.40
N VAL A 519 1.13 -7.83 25.20
CA VAL A 519 2.16 -7.51 24.21
C VAL A 519 2.04 -6.04 23.78
N VAL A 520 0.82 -5.50 23.68
CA VAL A 520 0.60 -4.09 23.35
C VAL A 520 1.13 -3.18 24.46
N GLU A 521 0.92 -3.55 25.73
CA GLU A 521 1.46 -2.82 26.88
C GLU A 521 2.99 -2.83 26.89
N TYR A 522 3.60 -4.00 26.67
CA TYR A 522 5.05 -4.15 26.61
C TYR A 522 5.70 -3.34 25.50
N LEU A 523 5.11 -3.32 24.30
CA LEU A 523 5.57 -2.47 23.21
C LEU A 523 5.39 -0.98 23.54
N GLY A 524 4.39 -0.62 24.34
CA GLY A 524 4.20 0.73 24.86
C GLY A 524 5.34 1.19 25.76
N LEU A 525 5.85 0.33 26.64
CA LEU A 525 7.02 0.63 27.49
C LEU A 525 8.29 0.87 26.66
N VAL A 526 8.47 0.11 25.58
CA VAL A 526 9.60 0.32 24.66
C VAL A 526 9.46 1.66 23.93
N ASP A 527 8.25 2.00 23.47
CA ASP A 527 8.00 3.28 22.80
C ASP A 527 8.24 4.47 23.75
N GLU A 528 7.85 4.36 25.03
CA GLU A 528 8.13 5.38 26.06
C GLU A 528 9.64 5.55 26.28
N GLN A 529 10.37 4.44 26.36
CA GLN A 529 11.84 4.48 26.45
C GLN A 529 12.49 5.09 25.21
N THR A 530 11.96 4.82 24.01
CA THR A 530 12.42 5.46 22.76
C THR A 530 12.22 6.97 22.82
N ASP A 531 11.12 7.43 23.40
CA ASP A 531 10.80 8.86 23.50
C ASP A 531 11.73 9.57 24.49
N LEU A 532 12.05 8.97 25.64
CA LEU A 532 13.09 9.47 26.56
C LEU A 532 14.45 9.63 25.90
N PHE A 533 14.84 8.71 24.99
CA PHE A 533 16.09 8.83 24.25
C PHE A 533 16.08 9.92 23.18
N ARG A 534 14.91 10.42 22.78
CA ARG A 534 14.75 11.45 21.74
C ARG A 534 14.62 12.86 22.30
N GLU A 535 14.23 13.05 23.56
CA GLU A 535 14.03 14.38 24.15
C GLU A 535 15.28 15.28 24.09
N ASP A 536 16.49 14.70 24.05
CA ASP A 536 17.74 15.47 23.94
C ASP A 536 18.07 15.91 22.50
N LEU A 537 17.40 15.33 21.49
CA LEU A 537 17.63 15.71 20.10
C LEU A 537 16.73 16.91 19.78
N PRO A 538 17.29 18.08 19.41
CA PRO A 538 16.50 19.23 18.97
C PRO A 538 15.76 18.87 17.68
N GLY A 539 14.52 18.40 17.83
CA GLY A 539 13.68 17.88 16.77
C GLY A 539 12.26 18.45 16.84
N ARG A 540 11.55 18.39 15.72
CA ARG A 540 10.16 18.84 15.62
C ARG A 540 9.30 18.02 16.60
N PRO A 541 8.43 18.66 17.41
CA PRO A 541 7.53 17.92 18.30
C PRO A 541 6.70 16.91 17.50
N ARG A 542 6.49 15.71 18.06
CA ARG A 542 5.70 14.68 17.39
C ARG A 542 4.28 15.16 17.16
N SER A 543 3.77 14.95 15.95
CA SER A 543 2.35 15.08 15.66
C SER A 543 1.53 14.17 16.59
N SER A 544 0.36 14.65 16.99
CA SER A 544 -0.57 13.88 17.82
C SER A 544 -0.95 12.56 17.16
N ARG A 545 -0.95 11.49 17.96
CA ARG A 545 -1.27 10.12 17.52
C ARG A 545 -2.60 9.69 18.12
N PHE A 546 -3.51 9.22 17.28
CA PHE A 546 -4.78 8.65 17.71
C PHE A 546 -4.72 7.14 17.52
N ARG A 547 -5.07 6.38 18.57
CA ARG A 547 -5.18 4.93 18.49
C ARG A 547 -6.59 4.58 18.02
N ASN A 548 -6.71 4.04 16.81
CA ASN A 548 -7.99 3.53 16.31
C ASN A 548 -8.08 2.02 16.60
N ALA A 549 -9.22 1.59 17.14
CA ALA A 549 -9.45 0.25 17.68
C ALA A 549 -9.40 -0.88 16.61
N HIS A 550 -9.55 -0.57 15.32
CA HIS A 550 -9.81 -1.59 14.29
C HIS A 550 -8.81 -1.57 13.13
N GLY A 551 -7.54 -1.87 13.42
CA GLY A 551 -6.53 -2.13 12.39
C GLY A 551 -6.59 -3.56 11.84
N SER A 552 -6.66 -3.72 10.51
CA SER A 552 -6.63 -5.03 9.83
C SER A 552 -5.21 -5.46 9.43
N SER A 553 -4.23 -5.39 10.34
CA SER A 553 -2.90 -5.96 10.04
C SER A 553 -2.97 -7.48 10.08
N ASN A 554 -2.46 -8.14 9.02
CA ASN A 554 -2.36 -9.60 8.97
C ASN A 554 -1.44 -10.11 10.07
N ALA A 555 -1.86 -11.19 10.73
CA ALA A 555 -1.05 -11.90 11.72
C ALA A 555 0.16 -12.60 11.04
N PRO A 556 1.38 -12.44 11.57
CA PRO A 556 2.56 -13.16 11.09
C PRO A 556 2.40 -14.67 11.24
N LEU A 557 3.06 -15.42 10.36
CA LEU A 557 3.06 -16.89 10.42
C LEU A 557 4.16 -17.36 11.39
N GLY A 558 3.95 -18.48 12.07
CA GLY A 558 5.00 -19.12 12.86
C GLY A 558 5.21 -18.55 14.26
N LEU A 559 4.37 -17.62 14.74
CA LEU A 559 4.52 -17.11 16.10
C LEU A 559 4.12 -18.14 17.17
N PRO A 560 4.74 -18.12 18.37
CA PRO A 560 4.24 -18.82 19.55
C PRO A 560 2.79 -18.47 19.87
N GLN A 561 2.00 -19.45 20.34
CA GLN A 561 0.58 -19.25 20.66
C GLN A 561 0.36 -18.10 21.64
N ALA A 562 1.24 -17.96 22.63
CA ALA A 562 1.13 -16.95 23.69
C ALA A 562 1.23 -15.49 23.19
N LEU A 563 1.72 -15.24 21.97
CA LEU A 563 1.75 -13.89 21.40
C LEU A 563 0.43 -13.49 20.72
N TYR A 564 -0.48 -14.46 20.52
CA TYR A 564 -1.80 -14.20 19.97
C TYR A 564 -2.82 -13.92 21.07
N ASN A 565 -3.79 -13.08 20.76
CA ASN A 565 -4.99 -12.92 21.55
C ASN A 565 -5.86 -14.18 21.42
N ASP A 566 -6.06 -14.89 22.53
CA ASP A 566 -6.86 -16.12 22.58
C ASP A 566 -8.31 -15.92 22.11
N GLU A 567 -8.94 -14.79 22.41
CA GLU A 567 -10.30 -14.49 21.95
C GLU A 567 -10.34 -14.26 20.44
N TRP A 568 -9.35 -13.55 19.90
CA TRP A 568 -9.23 -13.33 18.47
C TRP A 568 -9.00 -14.66 17.74
N LEU A 569 -8.13 -15.52 18.29
CA LEU A 569 -7.81 -16.82 17.71
C LEU A 569 -9.02 -17.77 17.71
N LYS A 570 -9.80 -17.79 18.79
CA LYS A 570 -11.06 -18.56 18.90
C LYS A 570 -12.12 -18.13 17.88
N LYS A 571 -12.13 -16.87 17.45
CA LYS A 571 -13.05 -16.33 16.43
C LYS A 571 -12.63 -16.70 14.99
N GLN A 572 -11.41 -17.18 14.77
CA GLN A 572 -10.91 -17.50 13.43
C GLN A 572 -11.41 -18.86 12.94
N LYS A 573 -11.52 -18.99 11.61
CA LYS A 573 -11.84 -20.27 10.96
C LYS A 573 -10.68 -21.28 11.20
N PRO A 574 -10.95 -22.57 11.45
CA PRO A 574 -9.90 -23.58 11.69
C PRO A 574 -8.84 -23.65 10.58
N ALA A 575 -9.26 -23.53 9.31
CA ALA A 575 -8.33 -23.51 8.17
C ALA A 575 -7.36 -22.31 8.20
N PHE A 576 -7.81 -21.16 8.71
CA PHE A 576 -6.95 -19.98 8.87
C PHE A 576 -5.97 -20.18 10.03
N VAL A 577 -6.41 -20.73 11.16
CA VAL A 577 -5.53 -21.07 12.29
C VAL A 577 -4.44 -22.06 11.87
N GLN A 578 -4.77 -23.06 11.05
CA GLN A 578 -3.77 -23.98 10.49
C GLN A 578 -2.77 -23.25 9.57
N LYS A 579 -3.25 -22.28 8.77
CA LYS A 579 -2.40 -21.46 7.89
C LYS A 579 -1.40 -20.61 8.69
N LEU A 580 -1.74 -20.16 9.90
CA LEU A 580 -0.83 -19.40 10.77
C LEU A 580 0.41 -20.21 11.17
N ARG A 581 0.38 -21.55 11.10
CA ARG A 581 1.50 -22.43 11.48
C ARG A 581 2.04 -22.09 12.88
N ILE A 582 1.14 -21.95 13.86
CA ILE A 582 1.49 -21.56 15.23
C ILE A 582 2.64 -22.43 15.73
N SER A 583 3.71 -21.78 16.21
CA SER A 583 4.90 -22.47 16.69
C SER A 583 4.59 -23.25 17.96
N LYS A 584 5.24 -24.42 18.09
CA LYS A 584 5.23 -25.21 19.33
C LYS A 584 6.14 -24.62 20.42
N GLU A 585 6.96 -23.63 20.09
CA GLU A 585 7.80 -22.95 21.07
C GLU A 585 6.92 -22.27 22.11
N THR A 586 7.16 -22.58 23.37
CA THR A 586 6.48 -21.92 24.49
C THR A 586 7.17 -20.60 24.78
N PHE A 587 6.47 -19.49 24.52
CA PHE A 587 6.90 -18.16 24.94
C PHE A 587 6.14 -17.75 26.20
N ALA A 588 6.79 -17.85 27.36
CA ALA A 588 6.28 -17.25 28.59
C ALA A 588 6.26 -15.72 28.45
N LEU A 589 5.07 -15.13 28.54
CA LEU A 589 4.87 -13.68 28.71
C LEU A 589 5.30 -13.27 30.13
N PHE A 590 5.40 -11.96 30.39
CA PHE A 590 5.76 -11.46 31.71
C PHE A 590 4.60 -11.58 32.71
N VAL A 591 4.94 -11.67 33.99
CA VAL A 591 3.99 -11.54 35.09
C VAL A 591 4.42 -10.35 35.95
N ALA A 592 3.44 -9.66 36.51
CA ALA A 592 3.64 -8.60 37.48
C ALA A 592 4.65 -9.05 38.55
N ALA A 593 5.74 -8.31 38.76
CA ALA A 593 6.71 -8.61 39.81
C ALA A 593 6.13 -8.08 41.14
N PRO A 594 5.57 -8.93 42.03
CA PRO A 594 4.87 -8.45 43.22
C PRO A 594 5.81 -7.71 44.20
N GLY A 595 7.13 -7.92 44.09
CA GLY A 595 8.15 -7.21 44.87
C GLY A 595 8.58 -5.85 44.31
N ARG A 596 8.28 -5.53 43.05
CA ARG A 596 8.71 -4.29 42.38
C ARG A 596 7.59 -3.27 42.16
N MET A 597 6.33 -3.64 42.38
CA MET A 597 5.18 -2.72 42.36
C MET A 597 5.03 -1.91 43.66
N ARG A 598 6.13 -1.47 44.27
CA ARG A 598 6.07 -0.49 45.37
C ARG A 598 6.29 0.90 44.78
N LEU A 599 5.19 1.58 44.48
CA LEU A 599 5.14 3.03 44.33
C LEU A 599 5.31 3.70 45.69
#